data_AF-A0ABD6E4H8-F1
#
_entry.id   AF-A0ABD6E4H8-F1
#
_cell.length_a   1.000
_cell.length_b   1.000
_cell.length_c   1.000
_cell.angle_alpha   90.00
_cell.angle_beta   90.00
_cell.angle_gamma   90.00
#
_symmetry.space_group_name_H-M   'P 1'
#
loop_
_entity.id
_entity.type
_entity.pdbx_description
1 polymer ?
#
loop_
_entity_poly.entity_id
_entity_poly.type
_entity_poly.pdbx_seq_one_letter_code
_entity_poly.pdbx_strand_id
1 'polypeptide(L)'
;MVYKMRKSGAIEADILMNCLLQEIRQFRHNLAQLCRYDWVPVPLAYSQVVILAVRLYFFLCLVIRQNVLESAAKKPTIVDLGIPFMTLMQFIFYMGWMKVAEALLNPLGEDEDDLELNYVIDRNLDVGIFLLFSLLVPQFLPEQ
;
A
#
# COMPACT_ATOMS: atom_id res chain seq x y z
N MET A 1 -23.91 -7.98 22.34
CA MET A 1 -24.06 -9.43 22.06
C MET A 1 -23.34 -10.26 23.10
N VAL A 2 -22.02 -10.09 23.27
CA VAL A 2 -21.20 -10.82 24.28
C VAL A 2 -21.80 -10.81 25.70
N TYR A 3 -22.20 -9.64 26.22
CA TYR A 3 -22.87 -9.57 27.53
C TYR A 3 -24.19 -10.35 27.62
N LYS A 4 -24.93 -10.47 26.51
CA LYS A 4 -26.16 -11.29 26.48
C LYS A 4 -25.82 -12.78 26.54
N MET A 5 -24.77 -13.22 25.84
CA MET A 5 -24.25 -14.60 25.87
C MET A 5 -23.71 -14.99 27.24
N ARG A 6 -23.08 -14.05 27.95
CA ARG A 6 -22.70 -14.25 29.36
C ARG A 6 -23.92 -14.44 30.25
N LYS A 7 -24.94 -13.59 30.11
CA LYS A 7 -26.19 -13.68 30.89
C LYS A 7 -27.01 -14.96 30.58
N SER A 8 -26.93 -15.48 29.36
CA SER A 8 -27.60 -16.73 28.97
C SER A 8 -26.81 -17.99 29.33
N GLY A 9 -25.67 -17.86 30.03
CA GLY A 9 -24.82 -18.99 30.43
C GLY A 9 -23.99 -19.61 29.30
N ALA A 10 -24.02 -19.06 28.08
CA ALA A 10 -23.24 -19.56 26.95
C ALA A 10 -21.74 -19.25 27.08
N ILE A 11 -21.39 -18.25 27.90
CA ILE A 11 -20.00 -17.98 28.32
C ILE A 11 -19.92 -18.27 29.82
N GLU A 12 -19.13 -19.27 30.19
CA GLU A 12 -19.09 -19.82 31.55
C GLU A 12 -18.54 -18.83 32.58
N ALA A 13 -17.48 -18.10 32.21
CA ALA A 13 -16.72 -17.25 33.14
C ALA A 13 -16.57 -15.80 32.66
N ASP A 14 -16.53 -14.86 33.61
CA ASP A 14 -16.30 -13.43 33.32
C ASP A 14 -14.91 -13.17 32.74
N ILE A 15 -13.93 -14.01 33.08
CA ILE A 15 -12.58 -13.96 32.53
C ILE A 15 -12.62 -14.20 31.01
N LEU A 16 -13.34 -15.24 30.55
CA LEU A 16 -13.51 -15.55 29.12
C LEU A 16 -14.24 -14.41 28.39
N MET A 17 -15.26 -13.82 29.01
CA MET A 17 -15.95 -12.66 28.47
C MET A 17 -14.98 -11.48 28.27
N ASN A 18 -14.12 -11.19 29.25
CA ASN A 18 -13.16 -10.11 29.16
C ASN A 18 -12.11 -10.35 28.06
N CYS A 19 -11.62 -11.59 27.91
CA CYS A 19 -10.72 -11.95 26.81
C CYS A 19 -11.39 -11.71 25.44
N LEU A 20 -12.63 -12.16 25.23
CA LEU A 20 -13.37 -11.90 23.99
C LEU A 20 -13.56 -10.41 23.72
N LEU A 21 -13.88 -9.62 24.77
CA LEU A 21 -14.02 -8.18 24.64
C LEU A 21 -12.68 -7.49 24.31
N GLN A 22 -11.56 -8.02 24.80
CA GLN A 22 -10.23 -7.51 24.44
C GLN A 22 -9.93 -7.74 22.96
N GLU A 23 -10.17 -8.95 22.44
CA GLU A 23 -9.96 -9.24 21.01
C GLU A 23 -10.84 -8.37 20.09
N ILE A 24 -12.12 -8.19 20.44
CA ILE A 24 -13.02 -7.30 19.67
C ILE A 24 -12.54 -5.85 19.72
N ARG A 25 -12.05 -5.38 20.88
CA ARG A 25 -11.49 -4.04 21.01
C ARG A 25 -10.23 -3.87 20.18
N GLN A 26 -9.36 -4.89 20.15
CA GLN A 26 -8.13 -4.87 19.36
C GLN A 26 -8.45 -4.80 17.87
N PHE A 27 -9.40 -5.62 17.39
CA PHE A 27 -9.87 -5.56 16.01
C PHE A 27 -10.41 -4.17 15.64
N ARG A 28 -11.27 -3.60 16.49
CA ARG A 28 -11.79 -2.24 16.30
C ARG A 28 -10.69 -1.19 16.31
N HIS A 29 -9.67 -1.35 17.16
CA HIS A 29 -8.54 -0.43 17.21
C HIS A 29 -7.76 -0.44 15.89
N ASN A 30 -7.47 -1.62 15.34
CA ASN A 30 -6.77 -1.75 14.06
C ASN A 30 -7.56 -1.12 12.90
N LEU A 31 -8.88 -1.35 12.85
CA LEU A 31 -9.75 -0.68 11.86
C LEU A 31 -9.73 0.85 12.02
N ALA A 32 -9.77 1.35 13.25
CA ALA A 32 -9.71 2.78 13.51
C ALA A 32 -8.36 3.40 13.10
N GLN A 33 -7.25 2.66 13.21
CA GLN A 33 -5.95 3.10 12.68
C GLN A 33 -6.00 3.22 11.16
N LEU A 34 -6.59 2.23 10.47
CA LEU A 34 -6.74 2.28 9.01
C LEU A 34 -7.55 3.51 8.58
N CYS A 35 -8.70 3.77 9.22
CA CYS A 35 -9.50 4.98 8.96
C CYS A 35 -8.73 6.28 9.28
N ARG A 36 -7.83 6.28 10.26
CA ARG A 36 -7.01 7.47 10.57
C ARG A 36 -5.98 7.76 9.48
N TYR A 37 -5.36 6.72 8.91
CA TYR A 37 -4.44 6.87 7.80
C TYR A 37 -5.13 7.42 6.55
N ASP A 38 -6.38 7.00 6.31
CA ASP A 38 -7.21 7.54 5.23
C ASP A 38 -7.70 8.98 5.52
N TRP A 39 -8.09 9.26 6.75
CA TRP A 39 -8.64 10.56 7.15
C TRP A 39 -7.65 11.72 7.06
N VAL A 40 -6.36 11.49 7.37
CA VAL A 40 -5.32 12.53 7.30
C VAL A 40 -4.29 12.15 6.23
N PRO A 41 -4.51 12.52 4.96
CA PRO A 41 -3.52 12.29 3.92
C PRO A 41 -2.30 13.20 4.09
N VAL A 42 -1.20 12.82 3.46
CA VAL A 42 0.01 13.66 3.36
C VAL A 42 -0.38 15.01 2.73
N PRO A 43 0.07 16.16 3.27
CA PRO A 43 -0.25 17.46 2.70
C PRO A 43 0.10 17.53 1.22
N LEU A 44 -0.89 17.92 0.40
CA LEU A 44 -0.80 17.95 -1.06
C LEU A 44 0.38 18.79 -1.57
N ALA A 45 0.72 19.87 -0.86
CA ALA A 45 1.84 20.72 -1.23
C ALA A 45 3.18 19.96 -1.28
N TYR A 46 3.38 18.93 -0.44
CA TYR A 46 4.63 18.18 -0.42
C TYR A 46 4.84 17.35 -1.69
N SER A 47 3.84 16.57 -2.09
CA SER A 47 3.93 15.76 -3.32
C SER A 47 4.05 16.67 -4.55
N GLN A 48 3.32 17.78 -4.58
CA GLN A 48 3.41 18.78 -5.65
C GLN A 48 4.80 19.37 -5.81
N VAL A 49 5.45 19.78 -4.71
CA VAL A 49 6.80 20.38 -4.76
C VAL A 49 7.82 19.37 -5.26
N VAL A 50 7.76 18.12 -4.80
CA VAL A 50 8.68 17.06 -5.24
C VAL A 50 8.50 16.76 -6.73
N ILE A 51 7.25 16.56 -7.18
CA ILE A 51 6.94 16.30 -8.59
C ILE A 51 7.40 17.45 -9.48
N LEU A 52 7.13 18.69 -9.06
CA LEU A 52 7.54 19.88 -9.80
C LEU A 52 9.07 19.97 -9.89
N ALA A 53 9.80 19.75 -8.79
CA ALA A 53 11.26 19.83 -8.75
C ALA A 53 11.91 18.81 -9.70
N VAL A 54 11.46 17.55 -9.68
CA VAL A 54 12.00 16.49 -10.56
C VAL A 54 11.69 16.80 -12.02
N ARG A 55 10.45 17.23 -12.34
CA ARG A 55 10.06 17.58 -13.72
C ARG A 55 10.82 18.79 -14.25
N LEU A 56 10.99 19.84 -13.43
CA LEU A 56 11.74 21.04 -13.82
C LEU A 56 13.23 20.72 -14.04
N TYR A 57 13.83 19.89 -13.19
CA TYR A 57 15.21 19.44 -13.36
C TYR A 57 15.42 18.79 -14.74
N PHE A 58 14.54 17.87 -15.13
CA PHE A 58 14.64 17.21 -16.44
C PHE A 58 14.24 18.11 -17.60
N PHE A 59 13.27 19.01 -17.44
CA PHE A 59 12.96 20.03 -18.43
C PHE A 59 14.19 20.89 -18.77
N LEU A 60 14.94 21.33 -17.76
CA LEU A 60 16.18 22.07 -17.97
C LEU A 60 17.27 21.19 -18.61
N CYS A 61 17.39 19.92 -18.20
CA CYS A 61 18.33 18.99 -18.82
C CYS A 61 18.04 18.76 -20.31
N LEU A 62 16.77 18.77 -20.72
CA LEU A 62 16.39 18.66 -22.13
C LEU A 62 16.86 19.85 -22.98
N VAL A 63 17.06 21.04 -22.41
CA VAL A 63 17.57 22.20 -23.16
C VAL A 63 19.10 22.28 -23.06
N ILE A 64 19.63 22.10 -21.85
CA ILE A 64 21.04 22.36 -21.54
C ILE A 64 21.96 21.24 -22.03
N ARG A 65 21.51 19.98 -21.98
CA ARG A 65 22.34 18.80 -22.29
C ARG A 65 22.11 18.28 -23.72
N GLN A 66 21.70 19.16 -24.62
CA GLN A 66 21.60 18.83 -26.05
C GLN A 66 23.01 18.76 -26.66
N ASN A 67 23.31 17.65 -27.33
CA ASN A 67 24.54 17.49 -28.10
C ASN A 67 24.40 18.28 -29.40
N VAL A 68 24.73 19.57 -29.36
CA VAL A 68 24.77 20.41 -30.56
C VAL A 68 25.94 19.92 -31.41
N LEU A 69 25.64 19.33 -32.58
CA LEU A 69 26.66 18.93 -33.55
C LEU A 69 27.46 20.17 -33.98
N GLU A 70 28.68 20.30 -33.50
CA GLU A 70 29.62 21.31 -33.99
C GLU A 70 30.17 20.81 -35.34
N SER A 71 29.48 21.16 -36.43
CA SER A 71 29.94 20.95 -37.81
C SER A 71 31.13 21.85 -38.13
N ALA A 72 32.28 21.59 -37.51
CA ALA A 72 33.63 21.89 -38.02
C ALA A 72 34.70 21.48 -37.01
N ALA A 73 35.51 20.48 -37.36
CA ALA A 73 36.87 20.26 -36.84
C ALA A 73 37.13 19.49 -35.53
N LYS A 74 36.16 18.78 -34.91
CA LYS A 74 36.48 17.83 -33.81
C LYS A 74 36.25 16.37 -34.23
N LYS A 75 37.25 15.51 -33.98
CA LYS A 75 37.15 14.05 -34.15
C LYS A 75 35.94 13.57 -33.35
N PRO A 76 35.03 12.76 -33.92
CA PRO A 76 33.88 12.24 -33.18
C PRO A 76 34.43 11.39 -32.04
N THR A 77 34.31 11.90 -30.82
CA THR A 77 34.50 11.05 -29.64
C THR A 77 33.40 9.99 -29.69
N ILE A 78 33.68 8.78 -29.19
CA ILE A 78 32.75 7.63 -29.13
C ILE A 78 31.43 7.98 -28.40
N VAL A 79 31.40 9.14 -27.74
CA VAL A 79 30.30 9.74 -26.96
C VAL A 79 29.40 10.66 -27.81
N ASP A 80 29.65 10.84 -29.11
CA ASP A 80 28.70 11.42 -30.09
C ASP A 80 27.58 10.42 -30.45
N LEU A 81 27.20 9.56 -29.50
CA LEU A 81 25.92 8.89 -29.55
C LEU A 81 24.88 10.02 -29.57
N GLY A 82 24.07 10.12 -30.61
CA GLY A 82 22.96 11.09 -30.70
C GLY A 82 21.92 10.96 -29.56
N ILE A 83 22.15 10.06 -28.61
CA ILE A 83 21.35 9.76 -27.43
C ILE A 83 22.20 10.02 -26.18
N PRO A 84 21.78 10.92 -25.26
CA PRO A 84 22.54 11.25 -24.07
C PRO A 84 22.39 10.15 -22.99
N PHE A 85 23.21 9.09 -23.07
CA PHE A 85 23.14 7.91 -22.20
C PHE A 85 23.15 8.23 -20.69
N MET A 86 24.06 9.10 -20.25
CA MET A 86 24.15 9.47 -18.82
C MET A 86 22.89 10.19 -18.33
N THR A 87 22.31 11.06 -19.15
CA THR A 87 21.07 11.77 -18.81
C THR A 87 19.88 10.80 -18.75
N LEU A 88 19.84 9.80 -19.62
CA LEU A 88 18.82 8.74 -19.59
C LEU A 88 18.90 7.90 -18.31
N MET A 89 20.11 7.51 -17.90
CA MET A 89 20.31 6.79 -16.64
C MET A 89 19.85 7.62 -15.44
N GLN A 90 20.20 8.91 -15.40
CA GLN A 90 19.71 9.84 -14.38
C GLN A 90 18.18 9.94 -14.38
N PHE A 91 17.57 10.01 -15.56
CA PHE A 91 16.11 10.04 -15.70
C PHE A 91 15.46 8.82 -15.07
N ILE A 92 15.93 7.61 -15.38
CA ILE A 92 15.40 6.36 -14.82
C ILE A 92 15.48 6.37 -13.30
N PHE A 93 16.61 6.75 -12.71
CA PHE A 93 16.77 6.76 -11.25
C PHE A 93 15.89 7.81 -10.56
N TYR A 94 15.92 9.07 -10.98
CA TYR A 94 15.16 10.13 -10.30
C TYR A 94 13.66 10.05 -10.57
N MET A 95 13.24 9.75 -11.79
CA MET A 95 11.81 9.55 -12.10
C MET A 95 11.29 8.27 -11.48
N GLY A 96 12.07 7.18 -11.53
CA GLY A 96 11.71 5.91 -10.91
C GLY A 96 11.53 6.06 -9.40
N TRP A 97 12.47 6.75 -8.73
CA TRP A 97 12.36 6.98 -7.29
C TRP A 97 11.14 7.84 -6.92
N MET A 98 10.87 8.90 -7.68
CA MET A 98 9.66 9.70 -7.51
C MET A 98 8.39 8.85 -7.72
N LYS A 99 8.37 7.98 -8.73
CA LYS A 99 7.22 7.13 -9.04
C LYS A 99 6.95 6.07 -7.97
N VAL A 100 8.00 5.50 -7.38
CA VAL A 100 7.84 4.61 -6.21
C VAL A 100 7.17 5.35 -5.05
N ALA A 101 7.55 6.60 -4.78
CA ALA A 101 6.92 7.40 -3.73
C ALA A 101 5.46 7.76 -4.05
N GLU A 102 5.13 7.96 -5.33
CA GLU A 102 3.76 8.21 -5.81
C GLU A 102 2.87 6.98 -5.63
N ALA A 103 3.35 5.78 -5.98
CA ALA A 103 2.63 4.51 -5.81
C ALA A 103 2.34 4.22 -4.32
N LEU A 104 3.29 4.49 -3.43
CA LEU A 104 3.12 4.26 -1.99
C LEU A 104 2.25 5.31 -1.28
N LEU A 105 1.81 6.36 -1.99
CA LEU A 105 1.02 7.43 -1.39
C LEU A 105 -0.38 6.95 -1.00
N ASN A 106 -0.96 6.03 -1.78
CA ASN A 106 -2.29 5.48 -1.53
C ASN A 106 -2.32 3.96 -1.77
N PRO A 107 -1.82 3.14 -0.83
CA PRO A 107 -1.74 1.69 -0.99
C PRO A 107 -3.10 0.96 -0.92
N LEU A 108 -4.20 1.70 -0.75
CA LEU A 108 -5.57 1.18 -0.68
C LEU A 108 -6.34 1.43 -2.00
N GLY A 109 -5.64 1.81 -3.06
CA GLY A 109 -6.23 2.10 -4.37
C GLY A 109 -6.54 0.86 -5.20
N GLU A 110 -6.56 1.04 -6.52
CA GLU A 110 -6.82 0.00 -7.51
C GLU A 110 -5.62 -0.20 -8.45
N ASP A 111 -4.45 0.38 -8.13
CA ASP A 111 -3.24 0.17 -8.92
C ASP A 111 -2.74 -1.28 -8.72
N GLU A 112 -1.99 -1.79 -9.71
CA GLU A 112 -1.49 -3.18 -9.71
C GLU A 112 -0.61 -3.51 -8.48
N ASP A 113 0.05 -2.51 -7.90
CA ASP A 113 0.94 -2.65 -6.74
C ASP A 113 0.24 -2.37 -5.40
N ASP A 114 -1.07 -2.08 -5.40
CA ASP A 114 -1.86 -1.81 -4.20
C ASP A 114 -2.20 -3.08 -3.41
N LEU A 115 -2.68 -2.90 -2.18
CA LEU A 115 -3.09 -4.02 -1.34
C LEU A 115 -4.37 -4.67 -1.88
N GLU A 116 -4.36 -5.99 -2.05
CA GLU A 116 -5.54 -6.79 -2.40
C GLU A 116 -6.54 -6.91 -1.23
N LEU A 117 -7.16 -5.80 -0.81
CA LEU A 117 -8.09 -5.77 0.32
C LEU A 117 -9.30 -6.66 0.11
N ASN A 118 -9.83 -6.73 -1.11
CA ASN A 118 -10.97 -7.59 -1.44
C ASN A 118 -10.64 -9.06 -1.12
N TYR A 119 -9.48 -9.54 -1.57
CA TYR A 119 -9.02 -10.88 -1.27
C TYR A 119 -8.89 -11.13 0.25
N VAL A 120 -8.31 -10.18 0.99
CA VAL A 120 -8.15 -10.31 2.45
C VAL A 120 -9.51 -10.36 3.15
N ILE A 121 -10.48 -9.56 2.73
CA ILE A 121 -11.82 -9.53 3.30
C ILE A 121 -12.54 -10.85 3.03
N ASP A 122 -12.57 -11.30 1.78
CA ASP A 122 -13.23 -12.54 1.38
C ASP A 122 -12.64 -13.74 2.11
N ARG A 123 -11.30 -13.83 2.13
CA ARG A 123 -10.59 -14.88 2.86
C ARG A 123 -10.93 -14.89 4.35
N ASN A 124 -10.93 -13.72 5.00
CA ASN A 124 -11.21 -13.64 6.44
C ASN A 124 -12.66 -14.03 6.76
N LEU A 125 -13.61 -13.67 5.89
CA LEU A 125 -15.00 -14.05 6.03
C LEU A 125 -15.18 -15.56 5.88
N ASP A 126 -14.60 -16.15 4.84
CA ASP A 126 -14.68 -17.58 4.56
C ASP A 126 -14.07 -18.41 5.70
N VAL A 127 -12.86 -18.06 6.13
CA VAL A 127 -12.19 -18.75 7.25
C VAL A 127 -12.98 -18.58 8.55
N GLY A 128 -13.53 -17.39 8.81
CA GLY A 128 -14.34 -17.13 10.01
C GLY A 128 -15.61 -17.98 10.07
N ILE A 129 -16.33 -18.08 8.94
CA ILE A 129 -17.53 -18.91 8.83
C ILE A 129 -17.17 -20.39 8.90
N PHE A 130 -16.11 -20.82 8.21
CA PHE A 130 -15.64 -22.20 8.22
C PHE A 130 -15.28 -22.65 9.64
N LEU A 131 -14.53 -21.84 10.41
CA LEU A 131 -14.19 -22.15 11.79
C LEU A 131 -15.44 -22.31 12.67
N LEU A 132 -16.43 -21.44 12.52
CA LEU A 132 -17.69 -21.56 13.25
C LEU A 132 -18.41 -22.87 12.90
N PHE A 133 -18.50 -23.22 11.62
CA PHE A 133 -19.14 -24.46 11.17
C PHE A 133 -18.38 -25.70 11.66
N SER A 134 -17.06 -25.74 11.49
CA SER A 134 -16.23 -26.88 11.90
C SER A 134 -16.18 -27.11 13.41
N LEU A 135 -16.30 -26.06 14.23
CA LEU A 135 -16.33 -26.22 15.70
C LEU A 135 -17.72 -26.61 16.22
N LEU A 136 -18.79 -26.21 15.52
CA LEU A 136 -20.16 -26.50 15.96
C LEU A 136 -20.65 -27.87 15.46
N VAL A 137 -20.33 -28.29 14.22
CA VAL A 137 -20.88 -29.50 13.60
C VAL A 137 -20.51 -30.81 14.31
N PRO A 138 -19.28 -31.02 14.80
CA PRO A 138 -18.92 -32.25 15.53
C PRO A 138 -19.67 -32.43 16.85
N GLN A 139 -20.20 -31.35 17.45
CA GLN A 139 -21.00 -31.43 18.69
C GLN A 139 -22.44 -31.93 18.44
N PHE A 140 -22.91 -31.95 17.18
CA PHE A 140 -24.29 -32.31 16.84
C PHE A 140 -24.44 -33.66 16.10
N LEU A 141 -23.34 -34.36 15.80
CA LEU A 141 -23.40 -35.71 15.26
C LEU A 141 -23.32 -36.72 16.42
N PRO A 142 -24.32 -37.60 16.63
CA PRO A 142 -24.18 -38.67 17.60
C PRO A 142 -23.02 -39.57 17.19
N GLU A 143 -22.12 -39.87 18.13
CA GLU A 143 -21.16 -40.96 17.98
C GLU A 143 -21.96 -42.24 17.69
N GLN A 144 -21.70 -42.86 16.53
CA GLN A 144 -22.20 -44.20 16.22
C GLN A 144 -21.43 -45.25 17.01
#